data_AF-A0A9N7VQH0-F1
#
_entry.id   AF-A0A9N7VQH0-F1
#
_cell.length_a   1.000
_cell.length_b   1.000
_cell.length_c   1.000
_cell.angle_alpha   90.00
_cell.angle_beta   90.00
_cell.angle_gamma   90.00
#
_symmetry.space_group_name_H-M   'P 1'
#
loop_
_entity.id
_entity.type
_entity.pdbx_description
1 polymer ?
#
loop_
_entity_poly.entity_id
_entity_poly.type
_entity_poly.pdbx_seq_one_letter_code
_entity_poly.pdbx_strand_id
1 'polypeptide(L)'
;MCEEYKRGDQRIVRLVKETRIHLLPSMNPDGHETAFNKGSELAGWATGRYSYEGIDMNSNFADLNSEMWNAIELETDRSKLINHYFPMPEAYTSEKAFVAFETRAVIDWMQNIPFVLSANLHGGELVVTYPYDMTRDWAPREHTPTPDESFFRWLATVYASTNQVMSNPDRRPCHNKDFIRYNNIINGADWHNVPASMNDFSYLHTNCFEVTVELSCDKFPHASELPIEWENNRESLLVYMEQVHRGIKGVIRDKDTEAGIADAVIKVDDIDHHIRSVTDGDYWRLLNPGEYKVTVSAEGYLRSSRTCRVMYEHYPTICDFRLTKVPEQRLRLIIGRGGKLTTDLQLKLRQLRLRKLRVTTKAINQRRAAAAKRAKRV
;
A
#
# COMPACT_ATOMS: atom_id res chain seq x y z
N MET A 1 16.96 19.82 6.49
CA MET A 1 17.69 18.58 6.11
C MET A 1 19.05 18.86 5.46
N CYS A 2 19.13 19.54 4.31
CA CYS A 2 20.42 19.76 3.61
C CYS A 2 21.49 20.46 4.48
N GLU A 3 21.10 21.49 5.23
CA GLU A 3 22.01 22.20 6.13
C GLU A 3 22.52 21.29 7.27
N GLU A 4 21.60 20.61 7.95
CA GLU A 4 21.95 19.69 9.05
C GLU A 4 22.81 18.51 8.60
N TYR A 5 22.58 17.99 7.39
CA TYR A 5 23.45 16.99 6.78
C TYR A 5 24.88 17.51 6.60
N LYS A 6 25.04 18.75 6.10
CA LYS A 6 26.35 19.39 5.92
C LYS A 6 27.03 19.73 7.25
N ARG A 7 26.26 20.05 8.29
CA ARG A 7 26.75 20.27 9.66
C ARG A 7 27.19 18.98 10.34
N GLY A 8 26.82 17.82 9.81
CA GLY A 8 27.18 16.52 10.38
C GLY A 8 26.26 16.07 11.52
N ASP A 9 25.04 16.60 11.59
CA ASP A 9 24.02 16.10 12.52
C ASP A 9 23.79 14.61 12.27
N GLN A 10 24.06 13.77 13.28
CA GLN A 10 24.08 12.32 13.10
C GLN A 10 22.69 11.73 12.83
N ARG A 11 21.63 12.36 13.35
CA ARG A 11 20.25 11.93 13.11
C ARG A 11 19.88 12.15 11.65
N ILE A 12 20.14 13.35 11.13
CA ILE A 12 19.83 13.70 9.74
C ILE A 12 20.75 12.94 8.76
N VAL A 13 22.04 12.79 9.08
CA VAL A 13 22.96 12.00 8.25
C VAL A 13 22.50 10.55 8.12
N ARG A 14 22.06 9.93 9.23
CA ARG A 14 21.51 8.57 9.20
C ARG A 14 20.24 8.51 8.37
N LEU A 15 19.29 9.39 8.64
CA LEU A 15 18.01 9.44 7.93
C LEU A 15 18.20 9.56 6.41
N VAL A 16 19.07 10.45 5.94
CA VAL A 16 19.34 10.64 4.51
C VAL A 16 20.13 9.48 3.89
N LYS A 17 21.02 8.82 4.64
CA LYS A 17 21.81 7.69 4.12
C LYS A 17 21.03 6.38 4.06
N GLU A 18 20.06 6.21 4.96
CA GLU A 18 19.30 4.97 5.11
C GLU A 18 17.91 5.03 4.45
N THR A 19 17.43 6.23 4.09
CA THR A 19 16.12 6.45 3.48
C THR A 19 16.22 7.22 2.17
N ARG A 20 15.53 6.74 1.13
CA ARG A 20 15.28 7.52 -0.09
C ARG A 20 14.04 8.38 0.09
N ILE A 21 14.23 9.62 0.53
CA ILE A 21 13.14 10.57 0.79
C ILE A 21 12.77 11.30 -0.49
N HIS A 22 11.48 11.36 -0.80
CA HIS A 22 10.96 12.23 -1.85
C HIS A 22 9.99 13.23 -1.23
N LEU A 23 10.10 14.49 -1.63
CA LEU A 23 9.24 15.58 -1.16
C LEU A 23 8.57 16.21 -2.37
N LEU A 24 7.24 16.25 -2.37
CA LEU A 24 6.41 16.97 -3.34
C LEU A 24 5.80 18.18 -2.62
N PRO A 25 6.40 19.38 -2.72
CA PRO A 25 5.94 20.54 -1.95
C PRO A 25 4.54 21.01 -2.33
N SER A 26 4.14 20.84 -3.59
CA SER A 26 2.80 21.16 -4.06
C SER A 26 2.37 20.18 -5.14
N MET A 27 1.31 19.43 -4.87
CA MET A 27 0.61 18.65 -5.88
C MET A 27 -0.32 19.55 -6.72
N ASN A 28 -0.82 20.65 -6.15
CA ASN A 28 -1.73 21.60 -6.82
C ASN A 28 -1.12 23.02 -6.93
N PRO A 29 -0.13 23.23 -7.80
CA PRO A 29 0.48 24.55 -7.97
C PRO A 29 -0.53 25.58 -8.51
N ASP A 30 -1.43 25.20 -9.41
CA ASP A 30 -2.40 26.13 -10.03
C ASP A 30 -3.42 26.66 -9.01
N GLY A 31 -3.92 25.77 -8.15
CA GLY A 31 -4.76 26.14 -7.02
C GLY A 31 -4.03 27.01 -6.01
N HIS A 32 -2.77 26.69 -5.70
CA HIS A 32 -1.93 27.52 -4.82
C HIS A 32 -1.81 28.96 -5.34
N GLU A 33 -1.47 29.16 -6.62
CA GLU A 33 -1.35 30.51 -7.20
C GLU A 33 -2.67 31.29 -7.12
N THR A 34 -3.80 30.61 -7.29
CA THR A 34 -5.13 31.22 -7.15
C THR A 34 -5.38 31.73 -5.73
N ALA A 35 -4.99 30.95 -4.70
CA ALA A 35 -5.11 31.37 -3.30
C ALA A 35 -4.09 32.46 -2.95
N PHE A 36 -2.84 32.30 -3.38
CA PHE A 36 -1.74 33.23 -3.12
C PHE A 36 -2.01 34.63 -3.66
N ASN A 37 -2.55 34.74 -4.89
CA ASN A 37 -2.88 36.04 -5.50
C ASN A 37 -4.00 36.79 -4.76
N LYS A 38 -4.90 36.09 -4.04
CA LYS A 38 -5.86 36.75 -3.15
C LYS A 38 -5.23 37.14 -1.82
N GLY A 39 -4.26 36.37 -1.35
CA GLY A 39 -3.60 36.57 -0.06
C GLY A 39 -4.39 36.00 1.12
N SER A 40 -3.72 35.85 2.27
CA SER A 40 -4.25 35.20 3.48
C SER A 40 -5.56 35.82 3.99
N GLU A 41 -5.76 37.14 3.86
CA GLU A 41 -6.97 37.81 4.37
C GLU A 41 -8.21 37.58 3.51
N LEU A 42 -8.04 37.36 2.21
CA LEU A 42 -9.13 37.32 1.22
C LEU A 42 -9.35 35.92 0.62
N ALA A 43 -8.40 35.01 0.79
CA ALA A 43 -8.54 33.62 0.38
C ALA A 43 -9.58 32.90 1.25
N GLY A 44 -10.79 32.74 0.72
CA GLY A 44 -11.82 31.92 1.38
C GLY A 44 -11.47 30.43 1.39
N TRP A 45 -12.19 29.65 2.21
CA TRP A 45 -11.91 28.24 2.53
C TRP A 45 -11.74 27.25 1.36
N ALA A 46 -12.33 27.57 0.21
CA ALA A 46 -12.28 26.77 -1.02
C ALA A 46 -11.49 27.45 -2.15
N THR A 47 -10.93 28.65 -1.92
CA THR A 47 -10.12 29.34 -2.92
C THR A 47 -8.86 28.51 -3.17
N GLY A 48 -8.63 28.14 -4.43
CA GLY A 48 -7.44 27.35 -4.80
C GLY A 48 -7.48 25.89 -4.36
N ARG A 49 -8.62 25.38 -3.85
CA ARG A 49 -8.74 23.97 -3.43
C ARG A 49 -8.66 23.00 -4.61
N TYR A 50 -9.38 23.31 -5.68
CA TYR A 50 -9.56 22.43 -6.83
C TYR A 50 -8.40 22.57 -7.81
N SER A 51 -8.20 21.57 -8.68
CA SER A 51 -7.32 21.68 -9.85
C SER A 51 -7.81 22.76 -10.81
N TYR A 52 -7.03 23.04 -11.85
CA TYR A 52 -7.43 23.98 -12.91
C TYR A 52 -8.78 23.60 -13.56
N GLU A 53 -9.06 22.30 -13.70
CA GLU A 53 -10.33 21.77 -14.23
C GLU A 53 -11.50 21.79 -13.23
N GLY A 54 -11.26 22.26 -12.00
CA GLY A 54 -12.27 22.29 -10.95
C GLY A 54 -12.48 20.94 -10.25
N ILE A 55 -11.47 20.08 -10.25
CA ILE A 55 -11.52 18.74 -9.66
C ILE A 55 -10.94 18.76 -8.23
N ASP A 56 -11.61 18.11 -7.29
CA ASP A 56 -11.05 17.87 -5.96
C ASP A 56 -10.12 16.65 -6.02
N MET A 57 -8.81 16.87 -6.04
CA MET A 57 -7.84 15.78 -6.21
C MET A 57 -7.88 14.75 -5.09
N ASN A 58 -8.28 15.13 -3.87
CA ASN A 58 -8.42 14.18 -2.76
C ASN A 58 -9.77 13.43 -2.77
N SER A 59 -10.52 13.52 -3.87
CA SER A 59 -11.68 12.69 -4.18
C SER A 59 -11.67 12.27 -5.65
N ASN A 60 -10.47 12.17 -6.25
CA ASN A 60 -10.29 11.90 -7.66
C ASN A 60 -9.45 10.66 -7.97
N PHE A 61 -8.90 9.97 -6.96
CA PHE A 61 -8.21 8.69 -7.17
C PHE A 61 -9.20 7.58 -7.55
N ALA A 62 -8.70 6.41 -8.00
CA ALA A 62 -9.60 5.30 -8.28
C ALA A 62 -10.24 4.82 -6.96
N ASP A 63 -11.57 4.68 -6.93
CA ASP A 63 -12.28 4.06 -5.80
C ASP A 63 -12.01 2.55 -5.81
N LEU A 64 -11.03 2.14 -5.02
CA LEU A 64 -10.66 0.73 -4.84
C LEU A 64 -11.34 0.10 -3.62
N ASN A 65 -11.93 0.91 -2.74
CA ASN A 65 -12.66 0.44 -1.58
C ASN A 65 -13.93 -0.30 -2.01
N SER A 66 -14.69 0.27 -2.95
CA SER A 66 -15.85 -0.39 -3.55
C SER A 66 -15.48 -1.72 -4.20
N GLU A 67 -14.37 -1.78 -4.95
CA GLU A 67 -13.88 -3.01 -5.56
C GLU A 67 -13.50 -4.06 -4.51
N MET A 68 -12.82 -3.64 -3.43
CA MET A 68 -12.47 -4.51 -2.31
C MET A 68 -13.71 -5.09 -1.62
N TRP A 69 -14.67 -4.25 -1.24
CA TRP A 69 -15.87 -4.72 -0.54
C TRP A 69 -16.74 -5.62 -1.43
N ASN A 70 -16.88 -5.29 -2.71
CA ASN A 70 -17.56 -6.15 -3.69
C ASN A 70 -16.86 -7.51 -3.80
N ALA A 71 -15.53 -7.54 -3.85
CA ALA A 71 -14.77 -8.80 -3.86
C ALA A 71 -14.99 -9.62 -2.58
N ILE A 72 -15.02 -8.98 -1.41
CA ILE A 72 -15.29 -9.62 -0.11
C ILE A 72 -16.69 -10.25 -0.06
N GLU A 73 -17.69 -9.60 -0.65
CA GLU A 73 -19.07 -10.08 -0.65
C GLU A 73 -19.30 -11.22 -1.64
N LEU A 74 -18.67 -11.15 -2.82
CA LEU A 74 -18.93 -12.08 -3.92
C LEU A 74 -18.02 -13.32 -3.92
N GLU A 75 -16.79 -13.21 -3.40
CA GLU A 75 -15.83 -14.32 -3.44
C GLU A 75 -16.07 -15.34 -2.31
N THR A 76 -16.54 -16.52 -2.70
CA THR A 76 -16.79 -17.64 -1.77
C THR A 76 -15.51 -18.36 -1.36
N ASP A 77 -14.45 -18.27 -2.14
CA ASP A 77 -13.14 -18.84 -1.87
C ASP A 77 -12.16 -17.76 -1.38
N ARG A 78 -12.04 -17.63 -0.05
CA ARG A 78 -11.12 -16.68 0.59
C ARG A 78 -9.67 -16.77 0.10
N SER A 79 -9.24 -17.90 -0.47
CA SER A 79 -7.88 -18.03 -0.99
C SER A 79 -7.64 -17.25 -2.30
N LYS A 80 -8.71 -16.79 -2.96
CA LYS A 80 -8.67 -16.00 -4.19
C LYS A 80 -8.92 -14.51 -3.96
N LEU A 81 -9.29 -14.12 -2.74
CA LEU A 81 -9.56 -12.74 -2.41
C LEU A 81 -8.28 -11.91 -2.59
N ILE A 82 -8.36 -10.88 -3.42
CA ILE A 82 -7.32 -9.86 -3.51
C ILE A 82 -7.51 -8.94 -2.31
N ASN A 83 -6.45 -8.68 -1.57
CA ASN A 83 -6.44 -7.79 -0.40
C ASN A 83 -5.29 -6.75 -0.47
N HIS A 84 -4.65 -6.63 -1.63
CA HIS A 84 -3.53 -5.74 -1.92
C HIS A 84 -3.35 -5.61 -3.44
N TYR A 85 -2.84 -4.48 -3.92
CA TYR A 85 -2.64 -4.20 -5.35
C TYR A 85 -3.91 -4.44 -6.18
N PHE A 86 -5.01 -3.84 -5.75
CA PHE A 86 -6.24 -3.84 -6.53
C PHE A 86 -5.96 -3.18 -7.89
N PRO A 87 -6.24 -3.85 -9.03
CA PRO A 87 -6.01 -3.25 -10.33
C PRO A 87 -6.92 -2.02 -10.50
N MET A 88 -6.40 -0.96 -11.12
CA MET A 88 -7.24 0.19 -11.46
C MET A 88 -8.28 -0.23 -12.51
N PRO A 89 -9.54 0.22 -12.37
CA PRO A 89 -10.56 -0.04 -13.39
C PRO A 89 -10.12 0.49 -14.77
N GLU A 90 -10.35 -0.28 -15.83
CA GLU A 90 -9.97 0.11 -17.20
C GLU A 90 -10.56 1.48 -17.59
N ALA A 91 -11.80 1.74 -17.16
CA ALA A 91 -12.48 3.01 -17.36
C ALA A 91 -11.71 4.19 -16.75
N TYR A 92 -11.00 3.99 -15.64
CA TYR A 92 -10.19 5.01 -14.97
C TYR A 92 -8.89 5.33 -15.75
N THR A 93 -8.34 4.33 -16.45
CA THR A 93 -7.13 4.50 -17.28
C THR A 93 -7.39 5.15 -18.64
N SER A 94 -8.65 5.30 -19.04
CA SER A 94 -9.04 5.96 -20.29
C SER A 94 -8.63 7.44 -20.32
N GLU A 95 -8.23 7.94 -21.50
CA GLU A 95 -8.00 9.38 -21.74
C GLU A 95 -9.25 10.22 -21.49
N LYS A 96 -10.44 9.62 -21.60
CA LYS A 96 -11.73 10.29 -21.38
C LYS A 96 -12.19 10.26 -19.91
N ALA A 97 -11.44 9.59 -19.02
CA ALA A 97 -11.79 9.53 -17.61
C ALA A 97 -11.65 10.91 -16.98
N PHE A 98 -12.60 11.26 -16.12
CA PHE A 98 -12.62 12.52 -15.36
C PHE A 98 -11.59 12.47 -14.22
N VAL A 99 -10.31 12.55 -14.58
CA VAL A 99 -9.16 12.46 -13.68
C VAL A 99 -8.22 13.61 -13.99
N ALA A 100 -7.89 14.40 -12.96
CA ALA A 100 -6.98 15.54 -13.04
C ALA A 100 -5.58 15.09 -13.49
N PHE A 101 -4.85 15.96 -14.18
CA PHE A 101 -3.50 15.63 -14.67
C PHE A 101 -2.54 15.36 -13.51
N GLU A 102 -2.68 16.10 -12.42
CA GLU A 102 -1.92 15.95 -11.18
C GLU A 102 -2.17 14.58 -10.55
N THR A 103 -3.45 14.15 -10.48
CA THR A 103 -3.80 12.81 -9.99
C THR A 103 -3.17 11.73 -10.84
N ARG A 104 -3.21 11.85 -12.18
CA ARG A 104 -2.53 10.88 -13.08
C ARG A 104 -1.02 10.84 -12.86
N ALA A 105 -0.38 12.01 -12.73
CA ALA A 105 1.05 12.12 -12.50
C ALA A 105 1.47 11.50 -11.15
N VAL A 106 0.68 11.71 -10.10
CA VAL A 106 0.93 11.11 -8.78
C VAL A 106 0.72 9.60 -8.81
N ILE A 107 -0.30 9.09 -9.49
CA ILE A 107 -0.50 7.64 -9.66
C ILE A 107 0.70 7.01 -10.38
N ASP A 108 1.15 7.59 -11.49
CA ASP A 108 2.33 7.11 -12.21
C ASP A 108 3.58 7.14 -11.30
N TRP A 109 3.76 8.21 -10.53
CA TRP A 109 4.85 8.31 -9.57
C TRP A 109 4.79 7.24 -8.46
N MET A 110 3.60 6.98 -7.91
CA MET A 110 3.35 5.94 -6.91
C MET A 110 3.63 4.53 -7.46
N GLN A 111 3.39 4.29 -8.76
CA GLN A 111 3.66 3.00 -9.41
C GLN A 111 5.16 2.79 -9.73
N ASN A 112 5.89 3.88 -9.98
CA ASN A 112 7.29 3.82 -10.40
C ASN A 112 8.30 3.74 -9.23
N ILE A 113 7.89 4.13 -8.03
CA ILE A 113 8.74 4.12 -6.84
C ILE A 113 8.11 3.19 -5.79
N PRO A 114 8.88 2.28 -5.18
CA PRO A 114 8.36 1.42 -4.12
C PRO A 114 8.24 2.18 -2.81
N PHE A 115 7.28 3.10 -2.73
CA PHE A 115 6.96 3.81 -1.50
C PHE A 115 6.48 2.83 -0.42
N VAL A 116 6.95 3.05 0.81
CA VAL A 116 6.64 2.21 1.97
C VAL A 116 5.80 2.99 2.98
N LEU A 117 6.15 4.26 3.19
CA LEU A 117 5.48 5.19 4.10
C LEU A 117 5.36 6.54 3.40
N SER A 118 4.20 7.18 3.53
CA SER A 118 3.89 8.49 2.99
C SER A 118 3.00 9.28 3.96
N ALA A 119 2.98 10.60 3.82
CA ALA A 119 1.98 11.46 4.43
C ALA A 119 1.64 12.59 3.46
N ASN A 120 0.36 12.86 3.28
CA ASN A 120 -0.09 14.06 2.59
C ASN A 120 -0.51 15.14 3.60
N LEU A 121 -0.17 16.38 3.28
CA LEU A 121 -0.26 17.50 4.22
C LEU A 121 -1.43 18.41 3.80
N HIS A 122 -2.33 18.62 4.74
CA HIS A 122 -3.56 19.38 4.56
C HIS A 122 -3.64 20.51 5.60
N GLY A 123 -4.59 21.40 5.40
CA GLY A 123 -4.94 22.44 6.37
C GLY A 123 -6.45 22.60 6.48
N GLY A 124 -6.88 23.14 7.61
CA GLY A 124 -8.26 23.42 7.95
C GLY A 124 -8.72 22.78 9.25
N GLU A 125 -7.95 21.87 9.81
CA GLU A 125 -8.12 21.32 11.16
C GLU A 125 -6.75 21.02 11.77
N LEU A 126 -6.71 20.48 12.99
CA LEU A 126 -5.48 20.08 13.65
C LEU A 126 -5.58 18.67 14.24
N VAL A 127 -5.43 17.68 13.35
CA VAL A 127 -5.62 16.24 13.58
C VAL A 127 -4.83 15.43 12.55
N VAL A 128 -4.46 14.19 12.88
CA VAL A 128 -3.94 13.23 11.89
C VAL A 128 -5.01 12.18 11.58
N THR A 129 -5.39 12.06 10.31
CA THR A 129 -6.37 11.07 9.87
C THR A 129 -5.69 9.86 9.26
N TYR A 130 -6.29 8.70 9.45
CA TYR A 130 -5.76 7.45 8.93
C TYR A 130 -6.85 6.60 8.26
N PRO A 131 -6.47 5.73 7.29
CA PRO A 131 -7.40 4.88 6.55
C PRO A 131 -8.33 4.00 7.40
N TYR A 132 -9.46 3.57 6.87
CA TYR A 132 -10.01 4.01 5.58
C TYR A 132 -10.69 5.38 5.67
N ASP A 133 -10.66 6.12 4.57
CA ASP A 133 -11.38 7.39 4.41
C ASP A 133 -12.81 7.19 3.91
N MET A 134 -13.08 6.08 3.21
CA MET A 134 -14.42 5.74 2.72
C MET A 134 -15.19 4.81 3.68
N THR A 135 -16.49 5.09 3.88
CA THR A 135 -17.43 4.19 4.59
C THR A 135 -17.98 3.11 3.66
N ARG A 136 -18.31 1.92 4.19
CA ARG A 136 -18.82 0.79 3.39
C ARG A 136 -20.20 1.06 2.75
N ASP A 137 -21.15 1.58 3.51
CA ASP A 137 -22.55 1.75 3.07
C ASP A 137 -22.88 3.21 2.68
N TRP A 138 -21.85 3.97 2.27
CA TRP A 138 -21.98 5.41 1.98
C TRP A 138 -22.53 6.25 3.14
N ALA A 139 -22.43 5.73 4.37
CA ALA A 139 -22.76 6.46 5.58
C ALA A 139 -21.97 7.77 5.61
N PRO A 140 -22.54 8.90 6.08
CA PRO A 140 -21.78 10.15 6.16
C PRO A 140 -20.54 10.02 7.04
N ARG A 141 -20.63 9.18 8.09
CA ARG A 141 -19.58 8.92 9.08
C ARG A 141 -19.73 7.53 9.66
N GLU A 142 -18.66 6.74 9.64
CA GLU A 142 -18.59 5.43 10.28
C GLU A 142 -17.14 5.01 10.47
N HIS A 143 -16.81 4.47 11.65
CA HIS A 143 -15.47 3.93 11.89
C HIS A 143 -15.20 2.71 10.99
N THR A 144 -14.31 2.90 10.01
CA THR A 144 -14.02 1.92 8.96
C THR A 144 -12.54 1.53 8.99
N PRO A 145 -12.16 0.53 9.82
CA PRO A 145 -10.75 0.22 10.06
C PRO A 145 -10.11 -0.58 8.92
N THR A 146 -8.81 -0.39 8.72
CA THR A 146 -7.99 -1.28 7.88
C THR A 146 -7.54 -2.52 8.66
N PRO A 147 -7.11 -3.60 7.97
CA PRO A 147 -6.41 -4.70 8.60
C PRO A 147 -5.16 -4.28 9.40
N ASP A 148 -4.51 -3.17 9.02
CA ASP A 148 -3.33 -2.61 9.66
C ASP A 148 -3.65 -1.44 10.62
N GLU A 149 -4.89 -1.31 11.11
CA GLU A 149 -5.33 -0.17 11.94
C GLU A 149 -4.37 0.08 13.12
N SER A 150 -3.92 -0.97 13.81
CA SER A 150 -3.02 -0.82 14.96
C SER A 150 -1.72 -0.09 14.61
N PHE A 151 -1.21 -0.26 13.40
CA PHE A 151 0.00 0.42 12.93
C PHE A 151 -0.32 1.83 12.43
N PHE A 152 -1.45 2.03 11.75
CA PHE A 152 -1.90 3.37 11.35
C PHE A 152 -2.16 4.29 12.54
N ARG A 153 -2.79 3.79 13.60
CA ARG A 153 -2.98 4.55 14.85
C ARG A 153 -1.64 4.93 15.49
N TRP A 154 -0.64 4.04 15.42
CA TRP A 154 0.72 4.32 15.85
C TRP A 154 1.34 5.46 15.02
N LEU A 155 1.31 5.36 13.69
CA LEU A 155 1.82 6.40 12.79
C LEU A 155 1.17 7.76 13.06
N ALA A 156 -0.16 7.78 13.16
CA ALA A 156 -0.91 8.99 13.43
C ALA A 156 -0.55 9.58 14.80
N THR A 157 -0.42 8.73 15.82
CA THR A 157 -0.05 9.16 17.18
C THR A 157 1.37 9.71 17.22
N VAL A 158 2.31 9.11 16.50
CA VAL A 158 3.70 9.59 16.44
C VAL A 158 3.75 11.03 15.95
N TYR A 159 3.05 11.37 14.87
CA TYR A 159 3.02 12.74 14.39
C TYR A 159 2.27 13.66 15.38
N ALA A 160 1.07 13.25 15.79
CA ALA A 160 0.18 14.07 16.61
C ALA A 160 0.74 14.41 17.99
N SER A 161 1.41 13.45 18.63
CA SER A 161 1.98 13.61 19.98
C SER A 161 3.30 14.40 20.00
N THR A 162 3.97 14.55 18.86
CA THR A 162 5.23 15.30 18.74
C THR A 162 5.03 16.72 18.23
N ASN A 163 3.87 17.03 17.64
CA ASN A 163 3.55 18.37 17.18
C ASN A 163 3.19 19.24 18.39
N GLN A 164 3.84 20.39 18.51
CA GLN A 164 3.77 21.22 19.73
C GLN A 164 2.36 21.75 19.99
N VAL A 165 1.65 22.18 18.95
CA VAL A 165 0.28 22.70 19.10
C VAL A 165 -0.70 21.55 19.17
N MET A 166 -0.51 20.49 18.38
CA MET A 166 -1.43 19.36 18.34
C MET A 166 -1.51 18.61 19.67
N SER A 167 -0.35 18.39 20.30
CA SER A 167 -0.24 17.72 21.60
C SER A 167 -0.63 18.57 22.81
N ASN A 168 -0.80 19.89 22.64
CA ASN A 168 -1.12 20.79 23.75
C ASN A 168 -2.58 20.60 24.22
N PRO A 169 -2.81 20.17 25.48
CA PRO A 169 -4.17 19.96 26.00
C PRO A 169 -4.95 21.27 26.21
N ASP A 170 -4.24 22.40 26.33
CA ASP A 170 -4.83 23.72 26.55
C ASP A 170 -5.09 24.48 25.23
N ARG A 171 -4.83 23.86 24.07
CA ARG A 171 -5.10 24.46 22.77
C ARG A 171 -6.59 24.68 22.57
N ARG A 172 -6.95 25.75 21.88
CA ARG A 172 -8.34 25.95 21.44
C ARG A 172 -8.63 25.01 20.26
N PRO A 173 -9.80 24.35 20.22
CA PRO A 173 -10.26 23.68 19.01
C PRO A 173 -10.31 24.67 17.84
N CYS A 174 -9.94 24.21 16.63
CA CYS A 174 -9.98 25.06 15.43
C CYS A 174 -11.40 25.54 15.14
N HIS A 175 -12.34 24.58 15.07
CA HIS A 175 -13.73 24.83 14.70
C HIS A 175 -14.68 24.13 15.69
N ASN A 176 -15.62 23.34 15.16
CA ASN A 176 -16.71 22.76 15.95
C ASN A 176 -16.35 21.43 16.60
N LYS A 177 -15.23 20.82 16.20
CA LYS A 177 -14.84 19.47 16.64
C LYS A 177 -13.58 19.52 17.49
N ASP A 178 -13.69 18.94 18.69
CA ASP A 178 -12.58 18.83 19.62
C ASP A 178 -11.91 17.46 19.46
N PHE A 179 -10.80 17.44 18.71
CA PHE A 179 -10.03 16.23 18.44
C PHE A 179 -9.16 15.77 19.62
N ILE A 180 -9.00 16.58 20.68
CA ILE A 180 -8.24 16.20 21.88
C ILE A 180 -8.84 14.95 22.52
N ARG A 181 -10.17 14.83 22.46
CA ARG A 181 -10.94 13.66 22.95
C ARG A 181 -10.61 12.36 22.23
N TYR A 182 -9.97 12.45 21.07
CA TYR A 182 -9.54 11.33 20.23
C TYR A 182 -8.01 11.23 20.17
N ASN A 183 -7.30 11.84 21.13
CA ASN A 183 -5.85 11.92 21.16
C ASN A 183 -5.27 12.54 19.87
N ASN A 184 -6.03 13.43 19.23
CA ASN A 184 -5.67 14.14 18.01
C ASN A 184 -5.42 13.24 16.79
N ILE A 185 -5.97 12.02 16.83
CA ILE A 185 -6.00 11.10 15.70
C ILE A 185 -7.43 10.68 15.40
N ILE A 186 -7.76 10.35 14.16
CA ILE A 186 -9.09 9.81 13.84
C ILE A 186 -9.05 8.95 12.58
N ASN A 187 -9.88 7.92 12.51
CA ASN A 187 -10.14 7.22 11.25
C ASN A 187 -10.83 8.20 10.27
N GLY A 188 -10.41 8.23 9.02
CA GLY A 188 -10.93 9.18 8.03
C GLY A 188 -12.45 9.11 7.89
N ALA A 189 -12.97 7.90 7.64
CA ALA A 189 -14.40 7.63 7.50
C ALA A 189 -15.22 7.97 8.76
N ASP A 190 -14.64 7.85 9.97
CA ASP A 190 -15.28 8.26 11.23
C ASP A 190 -15.37 9.79 11.36
N TRP A 191 -14.46 10.53 10.70
CA TRP A 191 -14.57 11.98 10.60
C TRP A 191 -15.57 12.41 9.53
N HIS A 192 -15.38 11.96 8.29
CA HIS A 192 -16.29 12.18 7.17
C HIS A 192 -15.94 11.22 6.03
N ASN A 193 -16.95 10.74 5.32
CA ASN A 193 -16.77 9.85 4.18
C ASN A 193 -16.11 10.58 2.99
N VAL A 194 -14.91 10.13 2.61
CA VAL A 194 -14.18 10.62 1.42
C VAL A 194 -13.88 9.45 0.49
N PRO A 195 -14.77 9.16 -0.47
CA PRO A 195 -14.46 8.17 -1.51
C PRO A 195 -13.34 8.69 -2.42
N ALA A 196 -12.62 7.78 -3.06
CA ALA A 196 -11.57 8.13 -4.02
C ALA A 196 -10.44 9.00 -3.44
N SER A 197 -10.10 8.79 -2.15
CA SER A 197 -9.01 9.49 -1.48
C SER A 197 -7.63 8.96 -1.89
N MET A 198 -6.61 9.81 -1.76
CA MET A 198 -5.23 9.40 -2.04
C MET A 198 -4.71 8.37 -1.02
N ASN A 199 -5.10 8.48 0.25
CA ASN A 199 -4.68 7.54 1.30
C ASN A 199 -5.14 6.11 1.00
N ASP A 200 -6.43 5.95 0.71
CA ASP A 200 -7.03 4.65 0.49
C ASP A 200 -6.48 4.04 -0.81
N PHE A 201 -6.27 4.86 -1.85
CA PHE A 201 -5.61 4.43 -3.07
C PHE A 201 -4.17 3.94 -2.82
N SER A 202 -3.36 4.69 -2.06
CA SER A 202 -1.99 4.30 -1.71
C SER A 202 -1.97 2.93 -1.05
N TYR A 203 -2.82 2.70 -0.05
CA TYR A 203 -2.90 1.45 0.69
C TYR A 203 -3.44 0.28 -0.14
N LEU A 204 -4.44 0.50 -0.99
CA LEU A 204 -5.09 -0.57 -1.76
C LEU A 204 -4.37 -0.91 -3.07
N HIS A 205 -3.71 0.07 -3.70
CA HIS A 205 -3.06 -0.12 -5.01
C HIS A 205 -1.56 -0.42 -4.91
N THR A 206 -0.91 -0.05 -3.81
CA THR A 206 0.56 -0.15 -3.65
C THR A 206 0.94 -0.82 -2.32
N ASN A 207 2.23 -0.81 -1.98
CA ASN A 207 2.73 -1.20 -0.65
C ASN A 207 2.69 -0.04 0.37
N CYS A 208 2.39 1.18 -0.06
CA CYS A 208 2.64 2.39 0.70
C CYS A 208 1.53 2.68 1.71
N PHE A 209 1.91 2.86 2.97
CA PHE A 209 1.01 3.32 4.01
C PHE A 209 1.02 4.84 4.03
N GLU A 210 -0.14 5.44 3.80
CA GLU A 210 -0.30 6.89 3.78
C GLU A 210 -1.30 7.38 4.82
N VAL A 211 -1.00 8.52 5.44
CA VAL A 211 -1.90 9.24 6.35
C VAL A 211 -2.09 10.68 5.86
N THR A 212 -3.19 11.32 6.24
CA THR A 212 -3.36 12.76 6.05
C THR A 212 -3.09 13.50 7.36
N VAL A 213 -2.28 14.55 7.27
CA VAL A 213 -1.97 15.41 8.41
C VAL A 213 -2.61 16.78 8.19
N GLU A 214 -3.60 17.12 9.00
CA GLU A 214 -4.15 18.47 9.06
C GLU A 214 -3.27 19.33 9.98
N LEU A 215 -2.50 20.25 9.39
CA LEU A 215 -1.38 20.94 10.04
C LEU A 215 -1.77 22.20 10.80
N SER A 216 -2.86 22.85 10.41
CA SER A 216 -3.22 24.18 10.89
C SER A 216 -4.71 24.45 10.73
N CYS A 217 -5.28 25.20 11.68
CA CYS A 217 -6.68 25.65 11.59
C CYS A 217 -6.89 26.63 10.42
N ASP A 218 -5.92 27.53 10.20
CA ASP A 218 -5.92 28.39 9.03
C ASP A 218 -5.32 27.63 7.84
N LYS A 219 -6.06 27.58 6.73
CA LYS A 219 -5.61 26.94 5.49
C LYS A 219 -4.53 27.74 4.77
N PHE A 220 -4.53 29.06 4.95
CA PHE A 220 -3.59 29.94 4.26
C PHE A 220 -3.08 31.02 5.24
N PRO A 221 -2.31 30.61 6.28
CA PRO A 221 -1.85 31.52 7.33
C PRO A 221 -0.97 32.64 6.77
N HIS A 222 -0.80 33.71 7.55
CA HIS A 222 0.06 34.80 7.13
C HIS A 222 1.53 34.35 7.07
N ALA A 223 2.31 34.97 6.18
CA ALA A 223 3.74 34.69 6.05
C ALA A 223 4.53 34.86 7.37
N SER A 224 4.05 35.75 8.25
CA SER A 224 4.61 35.97 9.59
C SER A 224 4.45 34.78 10.54
N GLU A 225 3.51 33.88 10.28
CA GLU A 225 3.22 32.69 11.10
C GLU A 225 4.01 31.47 10.63
N LEU A 226 4.52 31.46 9.39
CA LEU A 226 5.28 30.32 8.84
C LEU A 226 6.47 29.87 9.70
N PRO A 227 7.27 30.76 10.35
CA PRO A 227 8.35 30.32 11.22
C PRO A 227 7.87 29.52 12.44
N ILE A 228 6.73 29.88 13.03
CA ILE A 228 6.18 29.14 14.17
C ILE A 228 5.53 27.83 13.69
N GLU A 229 4.85 27.84 12.54
CA GLU A 229 4.30 26.60 11.96
C GLU A 229 5.40 25.58 11.63
N TRP A 230 6.56 26.03 11.16
CA TRP A 230 7.72 25.18 11.01
C TRP A 230 8.18 24.59 12.35
N GLU A 231 8.33 25.41 13.39
CA GLU A 231 8.77 24.93 14.70
C GLU A 231 7.80 23.91 15.32
N ASN A 232 6.49 24.12 15.12
CA ASN A 232 5.44 23.22 15.56
C ASN A 232 5.54 21.82 14.93
N ASN A 233 5.98 21.75 13.67
CA ASN A 233 5.94 20.54 12.85
C ASN A 233 7.31 19.87 12.62
N ARG A 234 8.42 20.59 12.80
CA ARG A 234 9.77 20.12 12.47
C ARG A 234 10.08 18.75 13.07
N GLU A 235 9.83 18.59 14.37
CA GLU A 235 10.12 17.32 15.06
C GLU A 235 9.19 16.21 14.58
N SER A 236 7.90 16.50 14.41
CA SER A 236 6.91 15.54 13.90
C SER A 236 7.27 15.00 12.54
N LEU A 237 7.67 15.87 11.61
CA LEU A 237 8.10 15.46 10.27
C LEU A 237 9.31 14.52 10.33
N LEU A 238 10.29 14.81 11.19
CA LEU A 238 11.48 13.96 11.35
C LEU A 238 11.14 12.61 11.97
N VAL A 239 10.42 12.59 13.10
CA VAL A 239 10.05 11.33 13.77
C VAL A 239 9.12 10.50 12.89
N TYR A 240 8.23 11.13 12.13
CA TYR A 240 7.36 10.44 11.18
C TYR A 240 8.17 9.73 10.08
N MET A 241 9.12 10.44 9.43
CA MET A 241 9.99 9.83 8.42
C MET A 241 10.83 8.67 9.00
N GLU A 242 11.23 8.74 10.26
CA GLU A 242 11.95 7.67 10.95
C GLU A 242 11.09 6.39 11.14
N GLN A 243 9.75 6.49 11.10
CA GLN A 243 8.88 5.32 11.25
C GLN A 243 8.96 4.33 10.08
N VAL A 244 9.49 4.73 8.92
CA VAL A 244 9.70 3.84 7.76
C VAL A 244 10.66 2.68 8.10
N HIS A 245 11.47 2.83 9.15
CA HIS A 245 12.42 1.83 9.65
C HIS A 245 11.83 0.92 10.73
N ARG A 246 10.50 0.80 10.82
CA ARG A 246 9.83 -0.16 11.71
C ARG A 246 9.38 -1.42 10.98
N GLY A 247 9.09 -2.46 11.75
CA GLY A 247 8.58 -3.73 11.24
C GLY A 247 9.68 -4.67 10.77
N ILE A 248 9.48 -5.31 9.62
CA ILE A 248 10.44 -6.23 9.01
C ILE A 248 10.79 -5.78 7.60
N LYS A 249 12.01 -6.09 7.17
CA LYS A 249 12.41 -5.98 5.76
C LYS A 249 13.28 -7.16 5.38
N GLY A 250 13.46 -7.41 4.10
CA GLY A 250 14.33 -8.50 3.66
C GLY A 250 14.37 -8.61 2.15
N VAL A 251 15.04 -9.65 1.68
CA VAL A 251 15.12 -9.99 0.25
C VAL A 251 14.65 -11.42 0.04
N ILE A 252 13.78 -11.60 -0.95
CA ILE A 252 13.26 -12.88 -1.41
C ILE A 252 14.09 -13.33 -2.60
N ARG A 253 14.83 -14.43 -2.43
CA ARG A 253 15.76 -14.95 -3.44
C ARG A 253 15.36 -16.33 -3.95
N ASP A 254 15.67 -16.61 -5.21
CA ASP A 254 15.69 -17.97 -5.73
C ASP A 254 16.82 -18.77 -5.03
N LYS A 255 16.49 -19.94 -4.49
CA LYS A 255 17.43 -20.77 -3.73
C LYS A 255 18.60 -21.31 -4.57
N ASP A 256 18.40 -21.54 -5.86
CA ASP A 256 19.40 -22.12 -6.75
C ASP A 256 20.27 -21.02 -7.41
N THR A 257 19.70 -19.84 -7.72
CA THR A 257 20.42 -18.76 -8.43
C THR A 257 20.79 -17.56 -7.57
N GLU A 258 20.27 -17.46 -6.34
CA GLU A 258 20.37 -16.30 -5.43
C GLU A 258 19.87 -14.98 -6.03
N ALA A 259 19.19 -15.02 -7.17
CA ALA A 259 18.58 -13.86 -7.82
C ALA A 259 17.32 -13.42 -7.05
N GLY A 260 17.09 -12.11 -7.00
CA GLY A 260 15.86 -11.52 -6.47
C GLY A 260 14.60 -12.03 -7.17
N ILE A 261 13.53 -12.22 -6.42
CA ILE A 261 12.21 -12.58 -6.96
C ILE A 261 11.27 -11.40 -6.77
N ALA A 262 10.98 -10.72 -7.88
CA ALA A 262 9.98 -9.66 -7.94
C ALA A 262 8.55 -10.20 -7.79
N ASP A 263 7.64 -9.34 -7.32
CA ASP A 263 6.20 -9.61 -7.19
C ASP A 263 5.86 -10.83 -6.32
N ALA A 264 6.80 -11.26 -5.46
CA ALA A 264 6.51 -12.28 -4.47
C ALA A 264 5.58 -11.68 -3.41
N VAL A 265 4.50 -12.39 -3.12
CA VAL A 265 3.51 -11.97 -2.12
C VAL A 265 4.01 -12.36 -0.73
N ILE A 266 4.08 -11.37 0.16
CA ILE A 266 4.41 -11.53 1.56
C ILE A 266 3.13 -11.38 2.38
N LYS A 267 2.70 -12.50 2.97
CA LYS A 267 1.57 -12.58 3.88
C LYS A 267 2.07 -12.59 5.32
N VAL A 268 1.46 -11.76 6.17
CA VAL A 268 1.57 -11.86 7.62
C VAL A 268 0.32 -12.57 8.13
N ASP A 269 0.49 -13.64 8.91
CA ASP A 269 -0.65 -14.32 9.53
C ASP A 269 -1.42 -13.31 10.41
N ASP A 270 -2.74 -13.40 10.40
CA ASP A 270 -3.70 -12.53 11.12
C ASP A 270 -3.78 -11.06 10.65
N ILE A 271 -3.06 -10.66 9.60
CA ILE A 271 -3.26 -9.36 8.95
C ILE A 271 -3.70 -9.57 7.50
N ASP A 272 -4.96 -9.22 7.22
CA ASP A 272 -5.58 -9.43 5.90
C ASP A 272 -5.26 -8.31 4.90
N HIS A 273 -3.99 -7.98 4.80
CA HIS A 273 -3.44 -7.07 3.80
C HIS A 273 -2.00 -7.51 3.50
N HIS A 274 -1.75 -7.97 2.28
CA HIS A 274 -0.43 -8.50 1.90
C HIS A 274 0.39 -7.42 1.16
N ILE A 275 1.69 -7.65 1.00
CA ILE A 275 2.56 -6.76 0.23
C ILE A 275 3.28 -7.56 -0.85
N ARG A 276 3.95 -6.85 -1.77
CA ARG A 276 4.80 -7.47 -2.80
C ARG A 276 6.25 -7.07 -2.67
N SER A 277 7.15 -7.98 -3.00
CA SER A 277 8.55 -7.60 -3.25
C SER A 277 8.70 -6.81 -4.54
N VAL A 278 9.74 -5.98 -4.59
CA VAL A 278 10.06 -5.15 -5.75
C VAL A 278 11.04 -5.87 -6.67
N THR A 279 11.56 -5.17 -7.68
CA THR A 279 12.36 -5.75 -8.79
C THR A 279 13.51 -6.66 -8.36
N ASP A 280 14.27 -6.32 -7.31
CA ASP A 280 15.40 -7.11 -6.80
C ASP A 280 15.01 -8.07 -5.66
N GLY A 281 13.71 -8.25 -5.42
CA GLY A 281 13.15 -9.15 -4.41
C GLY A 281 13.14 -8.57 -3.00
N ASP A 282 13.61 -7.35 -2.81
CA ASP A 282 13.51 -6.61 -1.56
C ASP A 282 12.06 -6.24 -1.23
N TYR A 283 11.76 -6.18 0.07
CA TYR A 283 10.45 -5.84 0.58
C TYR A 283 10.57 -5.16 1.95
N TRP A 284 9.55 -4.38 2.30
CA TRP A 284 9.41 -3.73 3.60
C TRP A 284 7.98 -3.91 4.08
N ARG A 285 7.80 -4.46 5.28
CA ARG A 285 6.51 -4.64 5.92
C ARG A 285 6.50 -3.93 7.26
N LEU A 286 5.79 -2.81 7.30
CA LEU A 286 5.60 -2.02 8.51
C LEU A 286 4.69 -2.78 9.49
N LEU A 287 5.16 -2.95 10.72
CA LEU A 287 4.50 -3.71 11.78
C LEU A 287 4.88 -3.13 13.15
N ASN A 288 3.97 -3.28 14.11
CA ASN A 288 4.27 -3.00 15.51
C ASN A 288 5.18 -4.09 16.11
N PRO A 289 5.84 -3.85 17.26
CA PRO A 289 6.62 -4.87 17.95
C PRO A 289 5.80 -6.12 18.26
N GLY A 290 6.32 -7.28 17.92
CA GLY A 290 5.57 -8.54 17.99
C GLY A 290 6.26 -9.70 17.29
N GLU A 291 5.69 -10.89 17.43
CA GLU A 291 6.13 -12.09 16.73
C GLU A 291 5.11 -12.45 15.66
N TYR A 292 5.56 -12.55 14.41
CA TYR A 292 4.68 -12.71 13.25
C TYR A 292 5.10 -13.93 12.46
N LYS A 293 4.13 -14.78 12.10
CA LYS A 293 4.37 -15.84 11.12
C LYS A 293 4.17 -15.27 9.72
N VAL A 294 5.24 -15.25 8.96
CA VAL A 294 5.29 -14.66 7.62
C VAL A 294 5.39 -15.78 6.60
N THR A 295 4.50 -15.75 5.62
CA THR A 295 4.44 -16.69 4.50
C THR A 295 4.70 -15.96 3.19
N VAL A 296 5.69 -16.42 2.44
CA VAL A 296 6.03 -15.89 1.13
C VAL A 296 5.62 -16.87 0.04
N SER A 297 4.99 -16.37 -1.01
CA SER A 297 4.63 -17.11 -2.21
C SER A 297 4.93 -16.32 -3.47
N ALA A 298 5.43 -17.00 -4.51
CA ALA A 298 5.67 -16.41 -5.83
C ALA A 298 5.30 -17.42 -6.91
N GLU A 299 4.89 -16.95 -8.08
CA GLU A 299 4.53 -17.81 -9.20
C GLU A 299 5.72 -18.71 -9.61
N GLY A 300 5.48 -20.02 -9.75
CA GLY A 300 6.53 -20.97 -10.10
C GLY A 300 7.44 -21.38 -8.94
N TYR A 301 7.15 -20.96 -7.70
CA TYR A 301 7.89 -21.33 -6.49
C TYR A 301 7.01 -22.06 -5.47
N LEU A 302 7.64 -22.89 -4.64
CA LEU A 302 7.04 -23.44 -3.43
C LEU A 302 6.97 -22.35 -2.36
N ARG A 303 5.81 -22.21 -1.71
CA ARG A 303 5.61 -21.28 -0.59
C ARG A 303 6.58 -21.59 0.56
N SER A 304 7.02 -20.56 1.27
CA SER A 304 7.89 -20.69 2.44
C SER A 304 7.32 -19.88 3.59
N SER A 305 7.31 -20.45 4.79
CA SER A 305 6.83 -19.77 6.00
C SER A 305 7.91 -19.79 7.08
N ARG A 306 8.01 -18.70 7.83
CA ARG A 306 8.84 -18.60 9.04
C ARG A 306 8.32 -17.54 9.99
N THR A 307 8.78 -17.61 11.22
CA THR A 307 8.53 -16.58 12.21
C THR A 307 9.55 -15.45 12.07
N CYS A 308 9.07 -14.21 11.92
CA CYS A 308 9.87 -12.99 11.98
C CYS A 308 9.47 -12.20 13.23
N ARG A 309 10.45 -11.70 13.98
CA ARG A 309 10.20 -10.93 15.21
C ARG A 309 10.50 -9.46 14.98
N VAL A 310 9.55 -8.59 15.27
CA VAL A 310 9.73 -7.14 15.26
C VAL A 310 10.14 -6.69 16.66
N MET A 311 11.28 -6.00 16.73
CA MET A 311 11.82 -5.50 18.00
C MET A 311 11.27 -4.11 18.33
N TYR A 312 11.49 -3.64 19.56
CA TYR A 312 11.11 -2.28 19.98
C TYR A 312 12.06 -1.20 19.44
N GLU A 313 13.23 -1.60 18.97
CA GLU A 313 14.25 -0.70 18.43
C GLU A 313 13.78 -0.03 17.13
N HIS A 314 14.38 1.12 16.81
CA HIS A 314 14.04 1.92 15.63
C HIS A 314 14.64 1.37 14.32
N TYR A 315 14.94 0.08 14.26
CA TYR A 315 15.47 -0.58 13.08
C TYR A 315 14.60 -1.77 12.69
N PRO A 316 14.40 -2.01 11.38
CA PRO A 316 13.55 -3.10 10.95
C PRO A 316 14.32 -4.41 11.05
N THR A 317 13.64 -5.46 11.51
CA THR A 317 14.27 -6.79 11.59
C THR A 317 14.45 -7.36 10.19
N ILE A 318 15.64 -7.85 9.88
CA ILE A 318 15.91 -8.55 8.61
C ILE A 318 15.23 -9.94 8.64
N CYS A 319 14.32 -10.19 7.69
CA CYS A 319 13.66 -11.48 7.53
C CYS A 319 13.74 -11.97 6.07
N ASP A 320 14.90 -12.47 5.66
CA ASP A 320 15.11 -12.96 4.30
C ASP A 320 14.40 -14.30 4.02
N PHE A 321 14.09 -14.55 2.75
CA PHE A 321 13.50 -15.80 2.27
C PHE A 321 14.29 -16.36 1.08
N ARG A 322 14.39 -17.70 1.02
CA ARG A 322 14.89 -18.42 -0.15
C ARG A 322 13.82 -19.38 -0.66
N LEU A 323 13.30 -19.13 -1.85
CA LEU A 323 12.24 -19.92 -2.45
C LEU A 323 12.79 -20.99 -3.38
N THR A 324 12.20 -22.18 -3.36
CA THR A 324 12.57 -23.27 -4.25
C THR A 324 11.57 -23.34 -5.40
N LYS A 325 12.05 -23.37 -6.65
CA LYS A 325 11.18 -23.54 -7.82
C LYS A 325 10.35 -24.82 -7.74
N VAL A 326 9.11 -24.77 -8.22
CA VAL A 326 8.28 -25.98 -8.31
C VAL A 326 8.90 -27.00 -9.28
N PRO A 327 8.68 -28.31 -9.09
CA PRO A 327 9.32 -29.34 -9.89
C PRO A 327 9.14 -29.16 -11.40
N GLU A 328 7.97 -28.72 -11.86
CA GLU A 328 7.69 -28.46 -13.27
C GLU A 328 8.55 -27.32 -13.84
N GLN A 329 8.69 -26.21 -13.12
CA GLN A 329 9.52 -25.08 -13.51
C GLN A 329 10.99 -25.49 -13.59
N ARG A 330 11.45 -26.28 -12.61
CA ARG A 330 12.82 -26.81 -12.55
C ARG A 330 13.11 -27.74 -13.74
N LEU A 331 12.15 -28.58 -14.11
CA LEU A 331 12.19 -29.44 -15.29
C LEU A 331 12.29 -28.66 -16.59
N ARG A 332 11.45 -27.62 -16.77
CA ARG A 332 11.49 -26.75 -17.95
C ARG A 332 12.86 -26.09 -18.11
N LEU A 333 13.47 -25.63 -17.01
CA LEU A 333 14.81 -25.03 -17.02
C LEU A 333 15.91 -26.04 -17.38
N ILE A 334 15.86 -27.25 -16.82
CA ILE A 334 16.83 -28.31 -17.16
C ILE A 334 16.78 -28.62 -18.66
N ILE A 335 15.58 -28.79 -19.21
CA ILE A 335 15.38 -29.07 -20.64
C ILE A 335 15.86 -27.88 -21.49
N GLY A 336 15.50 -26.65 -21.11
CA GLY A 336 15.86 -25.43 -21.82
C GLY A 336 17.37 -25.15 -21.85
N ARG A 337 18.13 -25.60 -20.84
CA ARG A 337 19.61 -25.52 -20.81
C ARG A 337 20.29 -26.71 -21.50
N GLY A 338 19.56 -27.55 -22.24
CA GLY A 338 20.11 -28.74 -22.90
C GLY A 338 20.44 -29.90 -21.95
N GLY A 339 20.03 -29.82 -20.68
CA GLY A 339 20.18 -30.87 -19.69
C GLY A 339 19.26 -32.05 -19.97
N LYS A 340 19.79 -33.27 -19.83
CA LYS A 340 18.98 -34.49 -19.93
C LYS A 340 18.25 -34.73 -18.61
N LEU A 341 16.95 -35.03 -18.66
CA LEU A 341 16.22 -35.49 -17.48
C LEU A 341 16.88 -36.76 -16.93
N THR A 342 16.91 -36.91 -15.61
CA THR A 342 17.34 -38.15 -14.97
C THR A 342 16.46 -39.32 -15.42
N THR A 343 17.04 -40.51 -15.51
CA THR A 343 16.37 -41.73 -16.01
C THR A 343 15.07 -42.04 -15.24
N ASP A 344 15.05 -41.77 -13.93
CA ASP A 344 13.87 -41.93 -13.06
C ASP A 344 12.72 -40.98 -13.46
N LEU A 345 13.02 -39.71 -13.73
CA LEU A 345 12.00 -38.76 -14.18
C LEU A 345 11.48 -39.07 -15.59
N GLN A 346 12.34 -39.55 -16.49
CA GLN A 346 11.91 -40.02 -17.81
C GLN A 346 10.93 -41.19 -17.70
N LEU A 347 11.20 -42.14 -16.81
CA LEU A 347 10.32 -43.27 -16.50
C LEU A 347 8.98 -42.81 -15.92
N LYS A 348 8.98 -41.90 -14.94
CA LYS A 348 7.75 -41.33 -14.36
C LYS A 348 6.90 -40.58 -15.39
N LEU A 349 7.53 -39.77 -16.25
CA LEU A 349 6.84 -39.07 -17.35
C LEU A 349 6.24 -40.04 -18.36
N ARG A 350 6.95 -41.13 -18.69
CA ARG A 350 6.44 -42.18 -19.58
C ARG A 350 5.23 -42.90 -18.96
N GLN A 351 5.27 -43.21 -17.67
CA GLN A 351 4.14 -43.80 -16.94
C GLN A 351 2.93 -42.86 -16.90
N LEU A 352 3.13 -41.57 -16.62
CA LEU A 352 2.07 -40.56 -16.63
C LEU A 352 1.43 -40.40 -18.01
N ARG A 353 2.23 -40.35 -19.08
CA ARG A 353 1.74 -40.31 -20.46
C ARG A 353 0.89 -41.55 -20.80
N LEU A 354 1.37 -42.75 -20.45
CA LEU A 354 0.62 -44.00 -20.65
C LEU A 354 -0.70 -44.01 -19.86
N ARG A 355 -0.71 -43.47 -18.64
CA ARG A 355 -1.91 -43.38 -17.80
C ARG A 355 -2.93 -42.42 -18.40
N LYS A 356 -2.49 -41.25 -18.88
CA LYS A 356 -3.34 -40.27 -19.58
C LYS A 356 -3.93 -40.88 -20.85
N LEU A 357 -3.11 -41.57 -21.64
CA LEU A 357 -3.55 -42.27 -22.86
C LEU A 357 -4.62 -43.33 -22.55
N ARG A 358 -4.44 -44.14 -21.50
CA ARG A 358 -5.43 -45.13 -21.07
C ARG A 358 -6.76 -44.49 -20.67
N VAL A 359 -6.74 -43.35 -19.98
CA VAL A 359 -7.95 -42.60 -19.61
C VAL A 359 -8.66 -42.07 -20.86
N THR A 360 -7.93 -41.47 -21.80
CA THR A 360 -8.49 -40.96 -23.06
C THR A 360 -9.08 -42.09 -23.90
N THR A 361 -8.37 -43.22 -24.04
CA THR A 361 -8.86 -44.40 -24.76
C THR A 361 -10.11 -44.99 -24.10
N LYS A 362 -10.16 -45.05 -22.76
CA LYS A 362 -11.34 -45.51 -22.02
C LYS A 362 -12.56 -44.61 -22.29
N ALA A 363 -12.38 -43.30 -22.29
CA ALA A 363 -13.44 -42.34 -22.58
C ALA A 363 -13.94 -42.45 -24.04
N ILE A 364 -13.04 -42.62 -25.00
CA ILE A 364 -13.39 -42.85 -26.42
C ILE A 364 -14.17 -44.15 -26.58
N ASN A 365 -13.72 -45.23 -25.94
CA ASN A 365 -14.39 -46.53 -26.02
C ASN A 365 -15.79 -46.50 -25.37
N GLN A 366 -15.96 -45.79 -24.26
CA GLN A 366 -17.28 -45.57 -23.65
C GLN A 366 -18.22 -44.79 -24.57
N ARG A 367 -17.74 -43.74 -25.25
CA ARG A 367 -18.52 -42.99 -26.25
C ARG A 367 -18.93 -43.87 -27.44
N ARG A 368 -18.02 -44.70 -27.96
CA ARG A 368 -18.30 -45.65 -29.05
C ARG A 368 -19.33 -46.70 -28.63
N ALA A 369 -19.22 -47.25 -27.43
CA ALA A 369 -20.19 -48.22 -26.91
C ALA A 369 -21.60 -47.61 -26.70
N ALA A 370 -21.67 -46.36 -26.24
CA ALA A 370 -22.93 -45.63 -26.12
C ALA A 370 -23.58 -45.35 -27.47
N ALA A 371 -22.79 -44.96 -28.48
CA ALA A 371 -23.26 -44.75 -29.85
C ALA A 371 -23.78 -46.05 -30.48
N ALA A 372 -23.07 -47.17 -30.31
CA ALA A 372 -23.50 -48.48 -30.81
C ALA A 372 -24.80 -48.99 -30.13
N LYS A 373 -24.98 -48.72 -28.83
CA LYS A 373 -26.25 -49.01 -28.13
C LYS A 373 -27.41 -48.15 -28.65
N ARG A 374 -27.15 -46.91 -29.04
CA ARG A 374 -28.16 -46.03 -29.66
C ARG A 374 -28.56 -46.52 -31.05
N ALA A 375 -27.60 -46.96 -31.86
CA ALA A 375 -27.86 -47.48 -33.21
C ALA A 375 -28.61 -48.82 -33.25
N LYS A 376 -28.59 -49.60 -32.16
CA LYS A 376 -29.38 -50.86 -32.02
C LYS A 376 -30.80 -50.65 -31.47
N ARG A 377 -31.17 -49.41 -31.10
CA ARG A 377 -32.50 -49.05 -30.57
C ARG A 377 -33.37 -48.31 -31.58
N VAL A 378 -32.86 -48.10 -32.79
CA VAL A 378 -33.58 -47.71 -34.01
C VAL A 378 -33.64 -48.97 -34.87
#